data_AF-A0A535Q1X0-F1
#
_entry.id   AF-A0A535Q1X0-F1
#
_cell.length_a   1.000
_cell.length_b   1.000
_cell.length_c   1.000
_cell.angle_alpha   90.00
_cell.angle_beta   90.00
_cell.angle_gamma   90.00
#
_symmetry.space_group_name_H-M   'P 1'
#
loop_
_entity.id
_entity.type
_entity.pdbx_description
1 polymer ?
#
loop_
_entity_poly.entity_id
_entity_poly.type
_entity_poly.pdbx_seq_one_letter_code
_entity_poly.pdbx_strand_id
1 'polypeptide(L)'
;MPRARLSRLGIAGAISIPLAAVNPFGVQALLFAVGTLSSPLIQNNIQEWASPDFHTMPGLLFEGILILIFAGLATRRVSLRSSQWLLALATLYLAFSSQRHVPLFVLAAAPLYGRCAQALLERIRPLSNHPPRREKELSLGIAVLNLALLVSVGVGMIADRALPNLTTAGEAAAIPRRGLWLGDLWQLPPGELPRRRVAVRDRRNRTGCDHHALQPSPDRAAEAGSRLA
;
A
#
# COMPACT_ATOMS: atom_id res chain seq x y z
N MET A 1 29.80 -1.98 18.97
CA MET A 1 30.45 -1.82 17.65
C MET A 1 31.72 -1.01 17.86
N PRO A 2 32.84 -1.30 17.18
CA PRO A 2 34.05 -0.49 17.31
C PRO A 2 33.75 0.94 16.83
N ARG A 3 34.10 1.96 17.63
CA ARG A 3 33.83 3.38 17.35
C ARG A 3 34.27 3.82 15.94
N ALA A 4 35.37 3.24 15.45
CA ALA A 4 35.90 3.46 14.11
C ALA A 4 34.96 3.03 12.97
N ARG A 5 34.07 2.06 13.18
CA ARG A 5 33.09 1.64 12.15
C ARG A 5 31.91 2.60 12.10
N LEU A 6 31.46 3.09 13.26
CA LEU A 6 30.39 4.08 13.34
C LEU A 6 30.83 5.41 12.72
N SER A 7 32.06 5.85 12.96
CA SER A 7 32.61 7.05 12.32
C SER A 7 32.70 6.91 10.81
N ARG A 8 33.15 5.75 10.29
CA ARG A 8 33.17 5.48 8.84
C ARG A 8 31.78 5.53 8.21
N LEU A 9 30.77 4.94 8.86
CA LEU A 9 29.39 5.01 8.39
C LEU A 9 28.86 6.45 8.42
N GLY A 10 29.16 7.20 9.48
CA GLY A 10 28.79 8.62 9.60
C GLY A 10 29.45 9.46 8.50
N ILE A 11 30.74 9.26 8.24
CA ILE A 11 31.47 9.95 7.17
C ILE A 11 30.91 9.57 5.80
N ALA A 12 30.68 8.28 5.54
CA ALA A 12 30.10 7.84 4.28
C ALA A 12 28.72 8.45 4.03
N GLY A 13 27.85 8.49 5.05
CA GLY A 13 26.55 9.16 4.98
C GLY A 13 26.66 10.68 4.78
N ALA A 14 27.60 11.33 5.46
CA ALA A 14 27.84 12.76 5.31
C ALA A 14 28.35 13.14 3.91
N ILE A 15 29.17 12.28 3.30
CA ILE A 15 29.67 12.47 1.92
C ILE A 15 28.59 12.12 0.89
N SER A 16 27.74 11.12 1.14
CA SER A 16 26.75 10.69 0.15
C SER A 16 25.67 11.74 -0.12
N ILE A 17 25.31 12.57 0.87
CA ILE A 17 24.30 13.64 0.70
C ILE A 17 24.72 14.69 -0.34
N PRO A 18 25.89 15.36 -0.23
CA PRO A 18 26.34 16.31 -1.24
C PRO A 18 26.67 15.61 -2.56
N LEU A 19 27.15 14.36 -2.51
CA LEU A 19 27.40 13.59 -3.72
C LEU A 19 26.13 13.29 -4.51
N ALA A 20 24.96 13.16 -3.85
CA ALA A 20 23.68 13.00 -4.52
C ALA A 20 23.29 14.22 -5.38
N ALA A 21 23.83 15.40 -5.10
CA ALA A 21 23.65 16.59 -5.93
C ALA A 21 24.55 16.59 -7.19
N VAL A 22 25.45 15.61 -7.34
CA VAL A 22 26.28 15.44 -8.56
C VAL A 22 25.46 14.69 -9.61
N ASN A 23 24.41 15.36 -10.10
CA ASN A 23 23.57 14.92 -11.21
C ASN A 23 23.14 16.15 -12.02
N PRO A 24 22.62 16.01 -13.26
CA PRO A 24 22.23 17.16 -14.09
C PRO A 24 21.19 18.10 -13.46
N PHE A 25 20.36 17.60 -12.54
CA PHE A 25 19.37 18.38 -11.78
C PHE A 25 19.94 19.01 -10.51
N GLY A 26 21.19 18.70 -10.14
CA GLY A 26 21.88 19.32 -9.01
C GLY A 26 21.16 19.09 -7.67
N VAL A 27 21.11 20.17 -6.87
CA VAL A 27 20.39 20.23 -5.59
C VAL A 27 18.87 20.15 -5.76
N GLN A 28 18.32 20.46 -6.94
CA GLN A 28 16.87 20.40 -7.17
C GLN A 28 16.34 18.97 -7.02
N ALA A 29 17.14 17.95 -7.34
CA ALA A 29 16.78 16.56 -7.09
C ALA A 29 16.49 16.29 -5.60
N LEU A 30 17.32 16.85 -4.70
CA LEU A 30 17.14 16.74 -3.26
C LEU A 30 15.92 17.52 -2.79
N LEU A 31 15.77 18.76 -3.26
CA LEU A 31 14.63 19.61 -2.90
C LEU A 31 13.30 19.02 -3.38
N PHE A 32 13.26 18.41 -4.56
CA PHE A 32 12.09 17.71 -5.07
C PHE A 32 11.69 16.54 -4.18
N ALA A 33 12.65 15.70 -3.77
CA ALA A 33 12.39 14.60 -2.85
C ALA A 33 11.84 15.12 -1.51
N VAL A 34 12.46 16.17 -0.95
CA VAL A 34 12.00 16.79 0.31
C VAL A 34 10.60 17.40 0.15
N GLY A 35 10.33 18.13 -0.93
CA GLY A 35 9.02 18.71 -1.22
C GLY A 35 7.93 17.65 -1.35
N THR A 36 8.25 16.53 -2.00
CA THR A 36 7.34 15.38 -2.11
C THR A 36 7.10 14.73 -0.75
N LEU A 37 8.16 14.53 0.04
CA LEU A 37 8.12 13.93 1.37
C LEU A 37 7.50 14.83 2.45
N SER A 38 7.34 16.13 2.21
CA SER A 38 6.80 17.08 3.19
C SER A 38 5.43 17.65 2.79
N SER A 39 4.98 17.43 1.56
CA SER A 39 3.71 17.96 1.06
C SER A 39 2.50 17.25 1.68
N PRO A 40 1.67 17.95 2.48
CA PRO A 40 0.45 17.35 3.05
C PRO A 40 -0.56 16.95 1.98
N LEU A 41 -0.57 17.65 0.83
CA LEU A 41 -1.44 17.35 -0.29
C LEU A 41 -1.14 15.96 -0.85
N ILE A 42 0.15 15.61 -0.99
CA ILE A 42 0.57 14.30 -1.49
C ILE A 42 0.32 13.23 -0.43
N GLN A 43 0.71 13.47 0.81
CA GLN A 43 0.60 12.50 1.89
C GLN A 43 -0.85 12.13 2.23
N ASN A 44 -1.77 13.10 2.20
CA ASN A 44 -3.15 12.87 2.59
C ASN A 44 -4.04 12.35 1.45
N ASN A 45 -3.59 12.47 0.19
CA ASN A 45 -4.42 12.18 -0.97
C ASN A 45 -3.98 10.95 -1.78
N ILE A 46 -2.82 10.37 -1.46
CA ILE A 46 -2.32 9.16 -2.11
C ILE A 46 -2.32 8.00 -1.11
N GLN A 47 -3.05 6.95 -1.45
CA GLN A 47 -3.25 5.78 -0.57
C GLN A 47 -1.94 5.11 -0.12
N GLU A 48 -0.88 5.12 -0.96
CA GLU A 48 0.44 4.55 -0.61
C GLU A 48 1.11 5.21 0.60
N TRP A 49 0.74 6.47 0.90
CA TRP A 49 1.27 7.25 2.02
C TRP A 49 0.45 7.09 3.29
N ALA A 50 -0.74 6.49 3.20
CA ALA A 50 -1.54 6.16 4.37
C ALA A 50 -0.83 5.09 5.22
N SER A 51 -1.16 5.05 6.51
CA SER A 51 -0.73 3.97 7.41
C SER A 51 -1.29 2.62 6.96
N PRO A 52 -0.68 1.49 7.37
CA PRO A 52 -1.18 0.15 7.06
C PRO A 52 -2.61 -0.08 7.55
N ASP A 53 -3.45 -0.61 6.66
CA ASP A 53 -4.81 -1.05 7.00
C ASP A 53 -4.82 -2.55 7.32
N PHE A 54 -5.00 -2.87 8.60
CA PHE A 54 -5.03 -4.24 9.13
C PHE A 54 -6.28 -5.05 8.73
N HIS A 55 -7.27 -4.44 8.08
CA HIS A 55 -8.42 -5.17 7.54
C HIS A 55 -8.20 -5.68 6.12
N THR A 56 -7.11 -5.24 5.47
CA THR A 56 -6.70 -5.72 4.16
C THR A 56 -5.80 -6.94 4.28
N MET A 57 -5.78 -7.81 3.26
CA MET A 57 -4.90 -8.98 3.25
C MET A 57 -3.41 -8.63 3.49
N PRO A 58 -2.82 -7.59 2.86
CA PRO A 58 -1.44 -7.19 3.15
C PRO A 58 -1.25 -6.75 4.62
N GLY A 59 -2.23 -6.05 5.20
CA GLY A 59 -2.19 -5.64 6.59
C GLY A 59 -2.24 -6.81 7.56
N LEU A 60 -3.11 -7.80 7.30
CA LEU A 60 -3.19 -9.03 8.10
C LEU A 60 -1.89 -9.84 8.07
N LEU A 61 -1.22 -9.92 6.92
CA LEU A 61 0.10 -10.57 6.83
C LEU A 61 1.16 -9.83 7.64
N PHE A 62 1.16 -8.49 7.58
CA PHE A 62 2.05 -7.66 8.38
C PHE A 62 1.79 -7.83 9.88
N GLU A 63 0.52 -7.83 10.31
CA GLU A 63 0.11 -8.12 11.69
C GLU A 63 0.60 -9.50 12.15
N GLY A 64 0.42 -10.54 11.32
CA GLY A 64 0.89 -11.89 11.61
C GLY A 64 2.40 -11.94 11.87
N ILE A 65 3.20 -11.19 11.10
CA ILE A 65 4.66 -11.07 11.33
C ILE A 65 4.95 -10.38 12.68
N LEU A 66 4.21 -9.34 13.03
CA LEU A 66 4.38 -8.67 14.32
C LEU A 66 4.05 -9.61 15.50
N ILE A 67 2.93 -10.32 15.42
CA ILE A 67 2.53 -11.31 16.42
C ILE A 67 3.62 -12.40 16.56
N LEU A 68 4.14 -12.90 15.44
CA LEU A 68 5.23 -13.89 15.44
C LEU A 68 6.48 -13.36 16.14
N ILE A 69 6.88 -12.12 15.87
CA ILE A 69 8.04 -11.49 16.51
C ILE A 69 7.81 -11.35 18.01
N PHE A 70 6.66 -10.81 18.43
CA PHE A 70 6.34 -10.64 19.85
C PHE A 70 6.26 -11.98 20.59
N ALA A 71 5.61 -12.99 20.00
CA ALA A 71 5.51 -14.33 20.56
C ALA A 71 6.89 -14.99 20.70
N GLY A 72 7.76 -14.86 19.68
CA GLY A 72 9.12 -15.39 19.74
C GLY A 72 10.00 -14.68 20.76
N LEU A 73 9.91 -13.35 20.86
CA LEU A 73 10.63 -12.58 21.88
C LEU A 73 10.14 -12.92 23.30
N ALA A 74 8.86 -13.19 23.49
CA ALA A 74 8.29 -13.61 24.77
C ALA A 74 8.85 -14.95 25.27
N THR A 75 9.43 -15.79 24.39
CA THR A 75 10.11 -17.03 24.81
C THR A 75 11.44 -16.78 25.53
N ARG A 76 11.98 -15.55 25.49
CA ARG A 76 13.32 -15.18 26.00
C ARG A 76 14.51 -15.94 25.37
N ARG A 77 14.28 -16.78 24.36
CA ARG A 77 15.35 -17.51 23.64
C ARG A 77 16.02 -16.66 22.55
N VAL A 78 15.39 -15.55 22.16
CA VAL A 78 15.89 -14.65 21.12
C VAL A 78 16.50 -13.40 21.75
N SER A 79 17.82 -13.26 21.67
CA SER A 79 18.52 -12.04 22.06
C SER A 79 18.76 -11.13 20.84
N LEU A 80 18.55 -9.83 21.03
CA LEU A 80 18.78 -8.78 20.04
C LEU A 80 19.90 -7.85 20.52
N ARG A 81 20.85 -7.55 19.64
CA ARG A 81 21.85 -6.49 19.87
C ARG A 81 21.18 -5.12 19.69
N SER A 82 21.73 -4.08 20.30
CA SER A 82 21.19 -2.70 20.18
C SER A 82 21.01 -2.25 18.73
N SER A 83 21.90 -2.64 17.83
CA SER A 83 21.77 -2.32 16.40
C SER A 83 20.60 -3.04 15.72
N GLN A 84 20.26 -4.26 16.14
CA GLN A 84 19.14 -5.01 15.60
C GLN A 84 17.82 -4.45 16.14
N TRP A 85 17.80 -4.03 17.41
CA TRP A 85 16.68 -3.28 17.97
C TRP A 85 16.45 -1.98 17.20
N LEU A 86 17.51 -1.18 17.00
CA LEU A 86 17.42 0.08 16.26
C LEU A 86 16.90 -0.15 14.84
N LEU A 87 17.44 -1.14 14.12
CA LEU A 87 17.01 -1.44 12.76
C LEU A 87 15.55 -1.88 12.71
N ALA A 88 15.14 -2.81 13.59
CA ALA A 88 13.78 -3.34 13.62
C ALA A 88 12.77 -2.25 14.01
N LEU A 89 13.07 -1.43 15.03
CA LEU A 89 12.18 -0.36 15.48
C LEU A 89 12.12 0.79 14.45
N ALA A 90 13.23 1.16 13.83
CA ALA A 90 13.25 2.22 12.81
C ALA A 90 12.44 1.81 11.57
N THR A 91 12.61 0.58 11.08
CA THR A 91 11.82 0.10 9.93
C THR A 91 10.37 -0.17 10.31
N LEU A 92 10.09 -0.60 11.53
CA LEU A 92 8.72 -0.76 12.05
C LEU A 92 7.99 0.58 12.11
N TYR A 93 8.65 1.61 12.63
CA TYR A 93 8.11 2.97 12.64
C TYR A 93 7.82 3.46 11.21
N LEU A 94 8.76 3.24 10.28
CA LEU A 94 8.55 3.57 8.87
C LEU A 94 7.34 2.83 8.28
N ALA A 95 7.19 1.53 8.57
CA ALA A 95 6.07 0.72 8.13
C ALA A 95 4.74 1.25 8.66
N PHE A 96 4.66 1.66 9.92
CA PHE A 96 3.45 2.29 10.48
C PHE A 96 3.19 3.70 9.92
N SER A 97 4.24 4.44 9.58
CA SER A 97 4.11 5.77 8.99
C SER A 97 3.51 5.73 7.58
N SER A 98 3.79 4.69 6.78
CA SER A 98 3.21 4.56 5.43
C SER A 98 3.35 3.13 4.91
N GLN A 99 2.29 2.65 4.23
CA GLN A 99 2.18 1.32 3.63
C GLN A 99 3.36 0.95 2.73
N ARG A 100 3.92 1.92 2.01
CA ARG A 100 5.05 1.68 1.09
C ARG A 100 6.33 1.18 1.79
N HIS A 101 6.46 1.42 3.11
CA HIS A 101 7.63 0.98 3.86
C HIS A 101 7.44 -0.39 4.53
N VAL A 102 6.23 -0.97 4.48
CA VAL A 102 5.97 -2.32 5.02
C VAL A 102 6.93 -3.36 4.43
N PRO A 103 7.19 -3.42 3.10
CA PRO A 103 8.16 -4.36 2.55
C PRO A 103 9.58 -4.19 3.11
N LEU A 104 10.00 -2.95 3.40
CA LEU A 104 11.32 -2.69 3.99
C LEU A 104 11.43 -3.26 5.39
N PHE A 105 10.39 -3.14 6.21
CA PHE A 105 10.35 -3.80 7.52
C PHE A 105 10.41 -5.31 7.39
N VAL A 106 9.59 -5.91 6.51
CA VAL A 106 9.55 -7.36 6.32
C VAL A 106 10.94 -7.88 5.92
N LEU A 107 11.61 -7.24 4.97
CA LEU A 107 12.95 -7.65 4.55
C LEU A 107 14.00 -7.43 5.64
N ALA A 108 13.99 -6.28 6.31
CA ALA A 108 14.95 -5.96 7.36
C ALA A 108 14.78 -6.86 8.62
N ALA A 109 13.54 -7.23 8.93
CA ALA A 109 13.18 -8.07 10.08
C ALA A 109 13.20 -9.58 9.75
N ALA A 110 13.49 -9.98 8.51
CA ALA A 110 13.59 -11.38 8.08
C ALA A 110 14.38 -12.30 9.03
N PRO A 111 15.64 -11.99 9.37
CA PRO A 111 16.41 -12.82 10.30
C PRO A 111 15.85 -12.76 11.74
N LEU A 112 15.07 -11.75 12.11
CA LEU A 112 14.44 -11.66 13.41
C LEU A 112 13.22 -12.58 13.51
N TYR A 113 12.24 -12.44 12.61
CA TYR A 113 11.05 -13.29 12.67
C TYR A 113 11.39 -14.76 12.40
N GLY A 114 12.44 -15.06 11.62
CA GLY A 114 12.94 -16.43 11.46
C GLY A 114 13.45 -17.04 12.76
N ARG A 115 14.25 -16.31 13.55
CA ARG A 115 14.68 -16.76 14.89
C ARG A 115 13.52 -16.86 15.87
N CYS A 116 12.56 -15.95 15.78
CA CYS A 116 11.34 -15.98 16.61
C CYS A 116 10.48 -17.21 16.30
N ALA A 117 10.30 -17.53 15.02
CA ALA A 117 9.61 -18.73 14.56
C ALA A 117 10.30 -20.00 15.05
N GLN A 118 11.63 -20.06 14.92
CA GLN A 118 12.40 -21.19 15.43
C GLN A 118 12.24 -21.35 16.94
N ALA A 119 12.38 -20.26 17.71
CA ALA A 119 12.22 -20.30 19.16
C ALA A 119 10.82 -20.77 19.60
N LEU A 120 9.78 -20.37 18.86
CA LEU A 120 8.41 -20.82 19.10
C LEU A 120 8.22 -22.30 18.74
N LEU A 121 8.79 -22.74 17.61
CA LEU A 121 8.74 -24.13 17.17
C LEU A 121 9.43 -25.05 18.18
N GLU A 122 10.62 -24.68 18.67
CA GLU A 122 11.37 -25.42 19.69
C GLU A 122 10.64 -25.46 21.06
N ARG A 123 9.66 -24.57 21.29
CA ARG A 123 8.81 -24.61 22.48
C ARG A 123 7.68 -25.63 22.35
N ILE A 124 7.13 -25.79 21.14
CA ILE A 124 6.02 -26.71 20.86
C ILE A 124 6.55 -28.12 20.59
N ARG A 125 7.64 -28.23 19.84
CA ARG A 125 8.36 -29.46 19.55
C ARG A 125 9.79 -29.22 20.01
N PRO A 126 10.21 -29.72 21.18
CA PRO A 126 11.64 -29.72 21.51
C PRO A 126 12.31 -30.58 20.44
N LEU A 127 12.90 -29.93 19.42
CA LEU A 127 13.68 -30.63 18.42
C LEU A 127 14.78 -31.33 19.20
N SER A 128 14.76 -32.66 19.17
CA SER A 128 15.84 -33.48 19.73
C SER A 128 17.17 -32.96 19.16
N ASN A 129 18.21 -32.91 20.00
CA ASN A 129 19.55 -32.43 19.65
C ASN A 129 20.09 -33.22 18.45
N HIS A 130 19.73 -32.80 17.23
CA HIS A 130 20.32 -33.37 16.04
C HIS A 130 21.73 -32.77 15.90
N PRO A 131 22.78 -33.60 15.75
CA PRO A 131 24.13 -33.10 15.50
C PRO A 131 24.14 -32.18 14.27
N PRO A 132 25.13 -31.26 14.14
CA PRO A 132 25.19 -30.30 13.04
C PRO A 132 24.94 -31.03 11.73
N ARG A 133 23.81 -30.68 11.10
CA ARG A 133 23.26 -31.36 9.94
C ARG A 133 24.28 -31.25 8.80
N ARG A 134 25.04 -32.33 8.60
CA ARG A 134 25.75 -32.64 7.35
C ARG A 134 24.84 -32.22 6.20
N GLU A 135 25.37 -31.44 5.26
CA GLU A 135 24.69 -30.90 4.08
C GLU A 135 23.86 -32.02 3.43
N LYS A 136 22.59 -32.12 3.80
CA LYS A 136 21.69 -33.14 3.25
C LYS A 136 21.14 -32.55 1.98
N GLU A 137 21.41 -33.26 0.89
CA GLU A 137 20.82 -33.10 -0.45
C GLU A 137 19.44 -32.47 -0.38
N LEU A 138 19.23 -31.44 -1.20
CA LEU A 138 17.97 -30.71 -1.36
C LEU A 138 16.81 -31.70 -1.33
N SER A 139 16.14 -31.86 -0.17
CA SER A 139 15.15 -32.92 -0.03
C SER A 139 14.02 -32.61 -1.00
N LEU A 140 13.80 -33.49 -1.97
CA LEU A 140 12.82 -33.30 -3.04
C LEU A 140 11.45 -32.86 -2.49
N GLY A 141 11.05 -33.38 -1.32
CA GLY A 141 9.83 -32.97 -0.64
C GLY A 141 9.78 -31.49 -0.23
N ILE A 142 10.86 -30.93 0.34
CA ILE A 142 10.93 -29.50 0.67
C ILE A 142 10.99 -28.67 -0.62
N ALA A 143 11.72 -29.13 -1.63
CA ALA A 143 11.78 -28.44 -2.92
C ALA A 143 10.40 -28.38 -3.61
N VAL A 144 9.68 -29.51 -3.64
CA VAL A 144 8.31 -29.59 -4.18
C VAL A 144 7.34 -28.77 -3.34
N LEU A 145 7.44 -28.79 -2.01
CA LEU A 145 6.60 -27.96 -1.15
C LEU A 145 6.84 -26.46 -1.39
N ASN A 146 8.11 -26.03 -1.44
CA ASN A 146 8.47 -24.65 -1.73
C ASN A 146 8.02 -24.24 -3.13
N LEU A 147 8.16 -25.13 -4.13
CA LEU A 147 7.70 -24.90 -5.49
C LEU A 147 6.17 -24.79 -5.54
N ALA A 148 5.45 -25.69 -4.87
CA ALA A 148 4.00 -25.66 -4.79
C ALA A 148 3.51 -24.37 -4.11
N LEU A 149 4.18 -23.93 -3.04
CA LEU A 149 3.90 -22.66 -2.37
C LEU A 149 4.18 -21.47 -3.30
N LEU A 150 5.29 -21.49 -4.03
CA LEU A 150 5.64 -20.44 -4.97
C LEU A 150 4.62 -20.34 -6.12
N VAL A 151 4.21 -21.50 -6.67
CA VAL A 151 3.20 -21.58 -7.73
C VAL A 151 1.83 -21.13 -7.22
N SER A 152 1.40 -21.54 -6.02
CA SER A 152 0.10 -21.14 -5.48
C SER A 152 0.05 -19.63 -5.23
N VAL A 153 1.10 -19.04 -4.67
CA VAL A 153 1.21 -17.58 -4.49
C VAL A 153 1.25 -16.88 -5.85
N GLY A 154 2.05 -17.38 -6.80
CA GLY A 154 2.15 -16.80 -8.14
C GLY A 154 0.81 -16.82 -8.89
N VAL A 155 0.08 -17.95 -8.84
CA VAL A 155 -1.25 -18.08 -9.42
C VAL A 155 -2.24 -17.15 -8.74
N GLY A 156 -2.23 -17.05 -7.41
CA GLY A 156 -3.07 -16.10 -6.67
C GLY A 156 -2.81 -14.65 -7.09
N MET A 157 -1.53 -14.25 -7.15
CA MET A 157 -1.13 -12.90 -7.60
C MET A 157 -1.56 -12.60 -9.04
N ILE A 158 -1.46 -13.57 -9.94
CA ILE A 158 -1.90 -13.42 -11.33
C ILE A 158 -3.42 -13.34 -11.38
N ALA A 159 -4.13 -14.20 -10.66
CA ALA A 159 -5.59 -14.22 -10.65
C ALA A 159 -6.15 -12.88 -10.15
N ASP A 160 -5.67 -12.38 -9.01
CA ASP A 160 -6.10 -11.10 -8.42
C ASP A 160 -5.83 -9.90 -9.33
N ARG A 161 -4.82 -9.99 -10.21
CA ARG A 161 -4.45 -8.93 -11.17
C ARG A 161 -5.16 -9.08 -12.51
N ALA A 162 -5.35 -10.31 -12.98
CA ALA A 162 -5.90 -10.61 -14.30
C ALA A 162 -7.42 -10.55 -14.30
N LEU A 163 -8.09 -11.09 -13.28
CA LEU A 163 -9.55 -11.15 -13.17
C LEU A 163 -10.22 -9.75 -13.32
N PRO A 164 -9.83 -8.70 -12.57
CA PRO A 164 -10.42 -7.37 -12.73
C PRO A 164 -10.10 -6.72 -14.08
N ASN A 165 -8.97 -7.06 -14.71
CA ASN A 165 -8.61 -6.56 -16.04
C ASN A 165 -9.42 -7.23 -17.16
N LEU A 166 -9.89 -8.47 -16.96
CA LEU A 166 -10.77 -9.15 -17.91
C LEU A 166 -12.18 -8.53 -17.91
N THR A 167 -12.66 -8.09 -16.74
CA THR A 167 -13.97 -7.44 -16.61
C THR A 167 -13.97 -6.00 -17.17
N THR A 168 -12.89 -5.24 -16.97
CA THR A 168 -12.79 -3.86 -17.51
C THR A 168 -12.66 -3.82 -19.03
N ALA A 169 -12.11 -4.85 -19.68
CA ALA A 169 -12.09 -4.93 -21.14
C ALA A 169 -13.51 -4.95 -21.76
N GLY A 170 -14.47 -5.57 -21.06
CA GLY A 170 -15.89 -5.56 -21.44
C GLY A 170 -16.56 -4.19 -21.20
N GLU A 171 -16.21 -3.52 -20.12
CA GLU A 171 -16.72 -2.18 -19.79
C GLU A 171 -16.11 -1.08 -20.68
N ALA A 172 -14.84 -1.20 -21.07
CA ALA A 172 -14.18 -0.33 -22.03
C ALA A 172 -14.83 -0.38 -23.41
N ALA A 173 -15.40 -1.53 -23.80
CA ALA A 173 -16.20 -1.68 -25.01
C ALA A 173 -17.59 -1.03 -24.89
N ALA A 174 -18.09 -0.83 -23.66
CA ALA A 174 -19.36 -0.18 -23.37
C ALA A 174 -19.27 1.36 -23.22
N ILE A 175 -18.05 1.93 -23.21
CA ILE A 175 -17.87 3.38 -23.30
C ILE A 175 -18.37 3.83 -24.67
N PRO A 176 -19.46 4.63 -24.75
CA PRO A 176 -19.95 5.11 -26.03
C PRO A 176 -18.86 5.95 -26.70
N ARG A 177 -18.32 5.47 -27.82
CA ARG A 177 -17.39 6.19 -28.71
C ARG A 177 -18.10 7.36 -29.41
N ARG A 178 -18.81 8.20 -28.66
CA ARG A 178 -19.59 9.34 -29.17
C ARG A 178 -19.04 10.62 -28.54
N GLY A 179 -17.83 10.96 -28.97
CA GLY A 179 -17.12 12.17 -28.60
C GLY A 179 -15.67 12.05 -29.03
N LEU A 180 -15.16 13.05 -29.75
CA LEU A 180 -13.76 13.14 -30.21
C LEU A 180 -12.80 12.58 -29.15
N TRP A 181 -11.97 11.63 -29.56
CA TRP A 181 -10.88 11.10 -28.74
C TRP A 181 -9.73 12.11 -28.68
N LEU A 182 -8.86 12.03 -27.67
CA LEU A 182 -7.66 12.88 -27.58
C LEU A 182 -6.78 12.80 -28.85
N GLY A 183 -6.79 11.68 -29.57
CA GLY A 183 -6.10 11.53 -30.85
C GLY A 183 -6.69 12.37 -31.99
N ASP A 184 -7.99 12.66 -31.95
CA ASP A 184 -8.68 13.51 -32.94
C ASP A 184 -8.39 15.00 -32.66
N LEU A 185 -8.14 15.36 -31.40
CA LEU A 185 -7.82 16.73 -30.99
C LEU A 185 -6.45 17.21 -31.53
N TRP A 186 -5.50 16.30 -31.78
CA TRP A 186 -4.19 16.62 -32.36
C TRP A 186 -4.23 16.81 -33.89
N GLN A 187 -5.34 16.44 -34.54
CA GLN A 187 -5.51 16.55 -35.99
C GLN A 187 -6.33 17.79 -36.40
N LEU A 188 -6.80 18.57 -35.42
CA LEU A 188 -7.54 19.81 -35.68
C LEU A 188 -6.56 20.95 -36.03
N PRO A 189 -6.87 21.77 -37.05
CA PRO A 189 -6.08 22.96 -37.35
C PRO A 189 -6.09 23.92 -36.15
N PRO A 190 -4.96 24.58 -35.84
CA PRO A 190 -4.86 25.45 -34.67
C PRO A 190 -5.84 26.63 -34.78
N GLY A 191 -6.88 26.64 -33.94
CA GLY A 191 -7.88 27.73 -33.88
C GLY A 191 -9.32 27.29 -33.67
N GLU A 192 -9.67 26.03 -33.93
CA GLU A 192 -11.04 25.53 -33.75
C GLU A 192 -11.16 24.62 -32.52
N LEU A 193 -11.46 25.21 -31.37
CA LEU A 193 -11.95 24.43 -30.23
C LEU A 193 -13.46 24.20 -30.40
N PRO A 194 -13.93 22.94 -30.43
CA PRO A 194 -15.37 22.66 -30.51
C PRO A 194 -16.07 23.19 -29.25
N ARG A 195 -16.93 24.20 -29.42
CA ARG A 195 -17.81 24.71 -28.34
C ARG A 195 -18.79 23.63 -27.93
N ARG A 196 -18.45 22.80 -26.94
CA ARG A 196 -19.41 21.85 -26.35
C ARG A 196 -20.48 22.63 -25.59
N ARG A 197 -21.74 22.54 -26.04
CA ARG A 197 -22.90 22.66 -25.14
C ARG A 197 -22.93 21.42 -24.26
N VAL A 198 -22.69 21.60 -22.96
CA VAL A 198 -22.91 20.56 -21.96
C VAL A 198 -24.42 20.36 -21.86
N ALA A 199 -24.96 19.33 -22.50
CA ALA A 199 -26.30 18.86 -22.22
C ALA A 199 -26.27 18.18 -20.84
N VAL A 200 -26.68 18.91 -19.80
CA VAL A 200 -26.98 18.34 -18.49
C VAL A 200 -28.17 17.41 -18.68
N ARG A 201 -27.90 16.10 -18.74
CA ARG A 201 -28.95 15.09 -18.77
C ARG A 201 -29.55 15.02 -17.38
N ASP A 202 -30.73 15.62 -17.22
CA ASP A 202 -31.51 15.56 -15.99
C ASP A 202 -31.72 14.08 -15.61
N ARG A 203 -31.32 13.76 -14.38
CA ARG A 203 -31.27 12.40 -13.83
C ARG A 203 -32.53 12.12 -13.00
N ARG A 204 -33.69 12.61 -13.43
CA ARG A 204 -34.99 12.20 -12.87
C ARG A 204 -35.56 11.06 -13.73
N ASN A 205 -36.21 10.11 -13.07
CA ASN A 205 -36.91 8.94 -13.64
C ASN A 205 -36.09 7.70 -14.00
N ARG A 206 -35.34 7.15 -13.03
CA ARG A 206 -35.18 5.68 -12.94
C ARG A 206 -35.22 5.19 -11.49
N THR A 207 -36.36 5.36 -10.82
CA THR A 207 -36.84 4.51 -9.69
C THR A 207 -38.21 4.98 -9.21
N GLY A 208 -39.11 4.04 -8.89
CA GLY A 208 -40.45 4.24 -8.31
C GLY A 208 -41.54 3.87 -9.32
N CYS A 209 -42.06 2.64 -9.39
CA CYS A 209 -42.81 1.89 -8.36
C CYS A 209 -43.88 2.75 -7.67
N ASP A 210 -45.12 2.43 -7.99
CA ASP A 210 -46.37 3.00 -7.50
C ASP A 210 -46.40 3.06 -5.97
N HIS A 211 -46.66 4.24 -5.42
CA HIS A 211 -47.47 4.39 -4.21
C HIS A 211 -48.13 5.78 -4.20
N HIS A 212 -49.45 5.75 -4.33
CA HIS A 212 -50.36 6.79 -3.86
C HIS A 212 -50.01 7.24 -2.43
N ALA A 213 -49.71 8.52 -2.24
CA ALA A 213 -50.02 9.25 -0.99
C ALA A 213 -49.87 10.76 -1.22
N LEU A 214 -50.90 11.50 -0.81
CA LEU A 214 -51.05 12.95 -0.92
C LEU A 214 -49.85 13.72 -0.34
N GLN A 215 -49.41 14.77 -1.04
CA GLN A 215 -48.77 15.93 -0.43
C GLN A 215 -49.46 17.22 -0.90
N PRO A 216 -49.69 18.20 0.00
CA PRO A 216 -50.47 19.40 -0.29
C PRO A 216 -49.63 20.50 -0.97
N SER A 217 -50.31 21.32 -1.77
CA SER A 217 -49.76 22.45 -2.54
C SER A 217 -49.22 23.58 -1.65
N PRO A 218 -48.15 24.32 -2.03
CA PRO A 218 -47.51 25.33 -1.17
C PRO A 218 -48.14 26.74 -1.21
N ASP A 219 -49.36 26.91 -1.73
CA ASP A 219 -49.97 28.23 -1.94
C ASP A 219 -50.94 28.71 -0.83
N ARG A 220 -50.83 28.21 0.41
CA ARG A 220 -51.72 28.65 1.52
C ARG A 220 -51.03 28.91 2.85
N ALA A 221 -49.82 29.47 2.84
CA ALA A 221 -49.12 29.89 4.08
C ALA A 221 -48.95 31.41 4.22
N ALA A 222 -49.55 32.23 3.36
CA ALA A 222 -49.34 33.69 3.35
C ALA A 222 -50.56 34.53 3.82
N GLU A 223 -51.70 33.94 4.20
CA GLU A 223 -52.94 34.72 4.43
C GLU A 223 -53.63 34.51 5.78
N ALA A 224 -52.97 33.88 6.76
CA ALA A 224 -53.55 33.61 8.09
C ALA A 224 -52.77 34.23 9.27
N GLY A 225 -52.17 35.42 9.05
CA GLY A 225 -51.36 36.12 10.07
C GLY A 225 -51.73 37.59 10.34
N SER A 226 -52.86 38.10 9.81
CA SER A 226 -53.20 39.53 9.87
C SER A 226 -54.60 39.84 10.41
N ARG A 227 -55.13 39.00 11.29
CA ARG A 227 -56.28 39.33 12.15
C ARG A 227 -56.15 38.60 13.48
N LEU A 228 -55.46 39.23 14.45
CA LEU A 228 -55.61 39.12 15.91
C LEU A 228 -54.34 39.69 16.58
N ALA A 229 -54.24 41.02 16.62
CA ALA A 229 -53.57 41.86 17.63
C ALA A 229 -53.56 43.30 17.13
#